data_AF-A0A261U0T3-F1
#
_entry.id   AF-A0A261U0T3-F1
#
_cell.length_a   1.000
_cell.length_b   1.000
_cell.length_c   1.000
_cell.angle_alpha   90.00
_cell.angle_beta   90.00
_cell.angle_gamma   90.00
#
_symmetry.space_group_name_H-M   'P 1'
#
loop_
_entity.id
_entity.type
_entity.pdbx_description
1 polymer ?
#
loop_
_entity_poly.entity_id
_entity_poly.type
_entity_poly.pdbx_seq_one_letter_code
_entity_poly.pdbx_strand_id
1 'polypeptide(L)'
;MITVSESHSVLFIWRDGAILTDRSFYAYLIELLSGGNFRTLLEFHWHPSHKGFHCVTPCGSDADYTNRMLHGCTELKVKTRRLDPARAADRLALIEIFCRICGITIDNPHDGQSARLWN
;
A
#
# COMPACT_ATOMS: atom_id res chain seq x y z
N MET A 1 9.41 0.10 7.78
CA MET A 1 9.46 0.53 6.38
C MET A 1 10.36 -0.45 5.64
N ILE A 2 9.98 -0.88 4.45
CA ILE A 2 10.69 -1.93 3.69
C ILE A 2 11.26 -1.29 2.42
N THR A 3 12.57 -1.39 2.21
CA THR A 3 13.22 -0.90 0.99
C THR A 3 12.87 -1.83 -0.18
N VAL A 4 12.48 -1.26 -1.32
CA VAL A 4 12.09 -2.01 -2.53
C VAL A 4 12.89 -1.62 -3.78
N SER A 5 13.72 -0.57 -3.68
CA SER A 5 14.78 -0.22 -4.64
C SER A 5 15.76 0.76 -3.97
N GLU A 6 16.78 1.24 -4.70
CA GLU A 6 17.77 2.21 -4.19
C GLU A 6 17.15 3.50 -3.65
N SER A 7 16.03 3.95 -4.24
CA SER A 7 15.37 5.22 -3.90
C SER A 7 13.92 5.05 -3.45
N HIS A 8 13.42 3.82 -3.29
CA HIS A 8 12.02 3.60 -2.93
C HIS A 8 11.85 2.66 -1.74
N SER A 9 10.85 2.97 -0.93
CA SER A 9 10.45 2.15 0.20
C SER A 9 8.94 2.06 0.30
N VAL A 10 8.45 1.04 0.99
CA VAL A 10 7.04 0.83 1.27
C VAL A 10 6.77 0.78 2.76
N LEU A 11 5.60 1.26 3.16
CA LEU A 11 5.13 1.22 4.54
C LEU A 11 3.76 0.57 4.57
N PHE A 12 3.60 -0.48 5.37
CA PHE A 12 2.34 -1.17 5.61
C PHE A 12 1.90 -0.92 7.05
N ILE A 13 0.67 -0.46 7.22
CA ILE A 13 0.05 -0.22 8.52
C ILE A 13 -1.33 -0.87 8.50
N TRP A 14 -1.70 -1.55 9.57
CA TRP A 14 -3.07 -2.01 9.75
C TRP A 14 -3.57 -1.62 11.12
N ARG A 15 -4.87 -1.40 11.18
CA ARG A 15 -5.60 -1.16 12.41
C ARG A 15 -6.55 -2.33 12.61
N ASP A 16 -6.44 -2.97 13.77
CA ASP A 16 -7.46 -3.89 14.27
C ASP A 16 -8.42 -3.14 15.20
N GLY A 17 -9.61 -3.70 15.43
CA GLY A 17 -10.62 -3.13 16.30
C GLY A 17 -11.69 -4.16 16.66
N ALA A 18 -12.55 -3.77 17.60
CA ALA A 18 -13.58 -4.65 18.16
C ALA A 18 -14.61 -5.08 17.10
N ILE A 19 -14.87 -4.22 16.10
CA ILE A 19 -15.80 -4.48 15.01
C ILE A 19 -15.17 -4.18 13.64
N LEU A 20 -15.77 -4.72 12.58
CA LEU A 20 -15.23 -4.64 11.21
C LEU A 20 -15.07 -3.19 10.70
N THR A 21 -15.88 -2.24 11.19
CA THR A 21 -15.78 -0.82 10.83
C THR A 21 -14.52 -0.14 11.34
N ASP A 22 -13.96 -0.66 12.42
CA ASP A 22 -12.75 -0.10 13.02
C ASP A 22 -11.50 -0.62 12.32
N ARG A 23 -11.62 -1.70 11.54
CA ARG A 23 -10.50 -2.32 10.85
C ARG A 23 -10.17 -1.58 9.56
N SER A 24 -8.88 -1.42 9.31
CA SER A 24 -8.38 -0.83 8.06
C SER A 24 -6.95 -1.26 7.78
N PHE A 25 -6.58 -1.19 6.51
CA PHE A 25 -5.21 -1.42 6.06
C PHE A 25 -4.78 -0.26 5.17
N TYR A 26 -3.53 0.16 5.35
CA TYR A 26 -2.90 1.27 4.66
C TYR A 26 -1.56 0.79 4.11
N ALA A 27 -1.27 1.16 2.87
CA ALA A 27 0.03 0.95 2.25
C ALA A 27 0.48 2.21 1.54
N TYR A 28 1.77 2.53 1.67
CA TYR A 28 2.37 3.73 1.10
C TYR A 28 3.57 3.34 0.25
N LEU A 29 3.67 3.88 -0.97
CA LEU A 29 4.89 3.87 -1.75
C LEU A 29 5.58 5.21 -1.55
N ILE A 30 6.83 5.17 -1.14
CA ILE A 30 7.61 6.34 -0.73
C ILE A 30 8.89 6.39 -1.56
N GLU A 31 9.19 7.56 -2.11
CA GLU A 31 10.49 7.89 -2.68
C GLU A 31 11.36 8.56 -1.61
N LEU A 32 12.60 8.09 -1.47
CA LEU A 32 13.62 8.67 -0.62
C LEU A 32 14.39 9.72 -1.43
N LEU A 33 14.41 10.95 -0.92
CA LEU A 33 15.08 12.08 -1.52
C LEU A 33 16.41 12.35 -0.81
N SER A 34 17.33 13.04 -1.49
CA SER A 34 18.58 13.51 -0.87
C SER A 34 18.31 14.34 0.38
N GLY A 35 19.16 14.22 1.39
CA GLY A 35 19.04 14.99 2.64
C GLY A 35 18.02 14.42 3.64
N GLY A 36 17.57 13.17 3.47
CA GLY A 36 16.67 12.50 4.41
C GLY A 36 15.19 12.85 4.26
N ASN A 37 14.84 13.58 3.20
CA ASN A 37 13.46 13.88 2.85
C ASN A 37 12.80 12.70 2.17
N PHE A 38 11.47 12.67 2.16
CA PHE A 38 10.71 11.65 1.45
C PHE A 38 9.44 12.22 0.82
N ARG A 39 8.98 11.57 -0.25
CA ARG A 39 7.74 11.89 -0.95
C ARG A 39 6.88 10.64 -1.08
N THR A 40 5.60 10.72 -0.70
CA THR A 40 4.66 9.64 -0.97
C THR A 40 4.21 9.67 -2.42
N LEU A 41 4.44 8.58 -3.14
CA LEU A 41 4.04 8.41 -4.54
C LEU A 41 2.64 7.79 -4.68
N LEU A 42 2.24 6.98 -3.71
CA LEU A 42 0.94 6.31 -3.69
C LEU A 42 0.52 6.03 -2.24
N GLU A 43 -0.72 6.35 -1.91
CA GLU A 43 -1.42 5.84 -0.73
C GLU A 43 -2.47 4.84 -1.18
N PHE A 44 -2.55 3.70 -0.51
CA PHE A 44 -3.50 2.64 -0.79
C PHE A 44 -4.23 2.28 0.49
N HIS A 45 -5.55 2.40 0.46
CA HIS A 45 -6.39 2.19 1.62
C HIS A 45 -7.39 1.07 1.36
N TRP A 46 -7.58 0.22 2.37
CA TRP A 46 -8.60 -0.81 2.40
C TRP A 46 -9.46 -0.67 3.66
N HIS A 47 -10.76 -0.42 3.44
CA HIS A 47 -11.77 -0.40 4.51
C HIS A 47 -12.80 -1.49 4.25
N PRO A 48 -12.73 -2.64 4.96
CA PRO A 48 -13.55 -3.82 4.69
C PRO A 48 -15.05 -3.62 4.88
N SER A 49 -15.43 -2.59 5.63
CA SER A 49 -16.81 -2.35 6.05
C SER A 49 -17.62 -1.47 5.09
N HIS A 50 -17.02 -0.46 4.44
CA HIS A 50 -17.83 0.58 3.76
C HIS A 50 -17.20 1.30 2.58
N LYS A 51 -15.86 1.39 2.45
CA LYS A 51 -15.23 2.11 1.31
C LYS A 51 -14.54 1.20 0.30
N GLY A 52 -14.23 -0.04 0.68
CA GLY A 52 -13.45 -0.92 -0.17
C GLY A 52 -12.03 -0.38 -0.43
N PHE A 53 -11.48 -0.70 -1.61
CA PHE A 53 -10.16 -0.22 -2.04
C PHE A 53 -10.25 1.18 -2.61
N HIS A 54 -9.33 2.05 -2.21
CA HIS A 54 -9.10 3.33 -2.85
C HIS A 54 -7.63 3.73 -2.76
N CYS A 55 -7.19 4.55 -3.71
CA CYS A 55 -5.83 5.05 -3.74
C CYS A 55 -5.79 6.58 -3.89
N VAL A 56 -4.70 7.16 -3.43
CA VAL A 56 -4.37 8.59 -3.60
C VAL A 56 -2.99 8.68 -4.25
N THR A 57 -2.87 9.48 -5.31
CA THR A 57 -1.59 9.77 -5.99
C THR A 57 -1.40 11.29 -6.08
N PRO A 58 -0.18 11.82 -5.88
CA PRO A 58 0.09 13.24 -6.08
C PRO A 58 0.03 13.56 -7.59
N CYS A 59 -0.92 14.41 -8.03
CA CYS A 59 -1.02 14.83 -9.43
C CYS A 59 -0.32 16.17 -9.66
N GLY A 60 0.94 16.12 -10.12
CA GLY A 60 1.60 17.26 -10.78
C GLY A 60 1.84 18.52 -9.93
N SER A 61 1.90 18.41 -8.60
CA SER A 61 2.28 19.52 -7.73
C SER A 61 3.16 19.06 -6.56
N ASP A 62 3.88 20.01 -5.97
CA ASP A 62 4.93 19.76 -4.98
C ASP A 62 4.45 19.21 -3.62
N ALA A 63 3.15 19.17 -3.32
CA ALA A 63 2.58 18.45 -2.17
C ALA A 63 1.07 18.76 -1.99
N ASP A 64 0.18 18.27 -2.87
CA ASP A 64 -1.26 18.34 -2.59
C ASP A 64 -1.95 16.97 -2.71
N TYR A 65 -2.17 16.35 -1.54
CA TYR A 65 -2.87 15.07 -1.37
C TYR A 65 -4.38 15.23 -1.22
N THR A 66 -4.89 16.47 -1.19
CA THR A 66 -6.31 16.73 -0.92
C THR A 66 -7.19 16.55 -2.15
N ASN A 67 -6.59 16.52 -3.34
CA ASN A 67 -7.34 16.80 -4.56
C ASN A 67 -7.91 15.60 -5.31
N ARG A 68 -7.56 14.33 -5.00
CA ARG A 68 -8.23 13.17 -5.62
C ARG A 68 -8.26 11.93 -4.72
N MET A 69 -9.40 11.68 -4.09
CA MET A 69 -9.77 10.34 -3.64
C MET A 69 -10.26 9.54 -4.86
N LEU A 70 -9.46 8.60 -5.37
CA LEU A 70 -9.93 7.67 -6.42
C LEU A 70 -10.78 6.58 -5.76
N HIS A 71 -12.02 6.94 -5.41
CA HIS A 71 -12.98 6.01 -4.83
C HIS A 71 -13.30 4.91 -5.85
N GLY A 72 -13.00 3.65 -5.50
CA GLY A 72 -13.15 2.53 -6.44
C GLY A 72 -12.14 2.53 -7.59
N CYS A 73 -10.94 3.09 -7.39
CA CYS A 73 -9.77 3.19 -8.28
C CYS A 73 -9.86 2.40 -9.61
N THR A 74 -10.70 2.91 -10.52
CA THR A 74 -11.06 2.23 -11.77
C THR A 74 -9.84 2.13 -12.67
N GLU A 75 -8.96 3.13 -12.60
CA GLU A 75 -7.67 3.17 -13.29
C GLU A 75 -6.75 2.01 -12.88
N LEU A 76 -6.84 1.54 -11.64
CA LEU A 76 -6.05 0.41 -11.12
C LEU A 76 -6.80 -0.94 -11.20
N LYS A 77 -8.08 -0.93 -11.63
CA LYS A 77 -8.94 -2.13 -11.77
C LYS A 77 -8.98 -3.04 -10.53
N VAL A 78 -8.83 -2.48 -9.33
CA VAL A 78 -8.82 -3.27 -8.08
C VAL A 78 -10.25 -3.55 -7.64
N LYS A 79 -10.71 -4.80 -7.82
CA LYS A 79 -12.02 -5.22 -7.32
C LYS A 79 -12.00 -5.34 -5.80
N THR A 80 -13.07 -4.87 -5.16
CA THR A 80 -13.28 -5.10 -3.73
C THR A 80 -13.34 -6.59 -3.41
N ARG A 81 -12.70 -7.00 -2.32
CA ARG A 81 -12.63 -8.40 -1.83
C ARG A 81 -12.95 -8.44 -0.35
N ARG A 82 -13.47 -9.53 0.20
CA ARG A 82 -13.66 -9.66 1.65
C ARG A 82 -12.35 -10.07 2.32
N LEU A 83 -11.48 -9.09 2.57
CA LEU A 83 -10.21 -9.26 3.31
C LEU A 83 -10.31 -8.56 4.66
N ASP A 84 -9.90 -9.25 5.72
CA ASP A 84 -9.93 -8.74 7.10
C ASP A 84 -8.50 -8.47 7.61
N PRO A 85 -8.11 -7.19 7.80
CA PRO A 85 -6.78 -6.83 8.28
C PRO A 85 -6.39 -7.45 9.64
N ALA A 86 -7.34 -7.93 10.44
CA ALA A 86 -7.04 -8.66 11.67
C ALA A 86 -6.35 -10.02 11.39
N ARG A 87 -6.61 -10.63 10.23
CA ARG A 87 -6.07 -11.93 9.84
C ARG A 87 -4.74 -11.78 9.11
N ALA A 88 -3.71 -12.51 9.54
CA ALA A 88 -2.38 -12.43 8.94
C ALA A 88 -2.37 -12.79 7.44
N ALA A 89 -3.06 -13.85 7.04
CA ALA A 89 -3.17 -14.25 5.64
C ALA A 89 -3.81 -13.17 4.76
N ASP A 90 -4.82 -12.47 5.28
CA ASP A 90 -5.50 -11.41 4.55
C ASP A 90 -4.62 -10.16 4.44
N ARG A 91 -3.79 -9.87 5.46
CA ARG A 91 -2.76 -8.83 5.36
C ARG A 91 -1.74 -9.14 4.27
N LEU A 92 -1.29 -10.40 4.17
CA LEU A 92 -0.38 -10.81 3.10
C LEU A 92 -1.01 -10.61 1.71
N ALA A 93 -2.28 -11.03 1.55
CA ALA A 93 -3.01 -10.80 0.31
C ALA A 93 -3.17 -9.30 -0.03
N LEU A 94 -3.39 -8.44 0.97
CA LEU A 94 -3.45 -6.98 0.80
C LEU A 94 -2.10 -6.40 0.35
N ILE A 95 -1.00 -6.89 0.92
CA ILE A 95 0.36 -6.52 0.54
C ILE A 95 0.66 -6.94 -0.91
N GLU A 96 0.34 -8.17 -1.29
CA GLU A 96 0.51 -8.65 -2.67
C GLU A 96 -0.29 -7.84 -3.70
N ILE A 97 -1.50 -7.42 -3.33
CA ILE A 97 -2.31 -6.53 -4.17
C ILE A 97 -1.59 -5.19 -4.36
N PHE A 98 -1.11 -4.58 -3.27
CA PHE A 98 -0.38 -3.33 -3.32
C PHE A 98 0.92 -3.44 -4.15
N CYS A 99 1.74 -4.46 -3.91
CA CYS A 99 2.97 -4.69 -4.65
C CYS A 99 2.70 -4.80 -6.16
N ARG A 100 1.66 -5.55 -6.56
CA ARG A 100 1.27 -5.69 -7.96
C ARG A 100 0.83 -4.37 -8.59
N ILE A 101 0.08 -3.55 -7.86
CA ILE A 101 -0.32 -2.20 -8.30
C ILE A 101 0.90 -1.32 -8.56
N CYS A 102 1.90 -1.40 -7.68
CA CYS A 102 3.14 -0.63 -7.77
C CYS A 102 4.18 -1.24 -8.72
N GLY A 103 3.91 -2.40 -9.35
CA GLY A 103 4.89 -3.12 -10.17
C GLY A 103 6.07 -3.70 -9.37
N ILE A 104 5.92 -3.87 -8.05
CA ILE A 104 6.93 -4.45 -7.17
C ILE A 104 6.85 -5.98 -7.26
N THR A 105 7.97 -6.62 -7.57
CA THR A 105 8.09 -8.08 -7.63
C THR A 105 8.60 -8.61 -6.29
N ILE A 106 7.85 -9.52 -5.67
CA ILE A 106 8.17 -10.09 -4.34
C ILE A 106 9.19 -11.23 -4.45
N ASP A 107 9.22 -11.94 -5.58
CA ASP A 107 10.09 -13.08 -5.83
C ASP A 107 11.09 -12.77 -6.95
N ASN A 108 12.05 -11.87 -6.70
CA ASN A 108 13.21 -11.79 -7.58
C ASN A 108 14.20 -12.90 -7.17
N PRO A 109 14.42 -13.95 -7.98
CA PRO A 109 15.35 -15.05 -7.65
C PRO A 109 16.82 -14.58 -7.52
N HIS A 110 17.13 -13.34 -7.89
CA HIS A 110 18.44 -12.72 -7.71
C HIS A 110 18.53 -11.82 -6.46
N ASP A 111 17.46 -11.66 -5.69
CA ASP A 111 17.42 -10.81 -4.51
C ASP A 111 17.24 -11.63 -3.21
N GLY A 112 18.38 -11.95 -2.58
CA GLY A 112 18.42 -12.66 -1.29
C GLY A 112 17.84 -11.89 -0.10
N GLN A 113 17.54 -10.58 -0.24
CA GLN A 113 16.90 -9.78 0.81
C GLN A 113 15.38 -9.94 0.82
N SER A 114 14.75 -10.06 -0.36
CA SER A 114 13.29 -10.19 -0.48
C SER A 114 12.73 -11.40 0.27
N ALA A 115 13.43 -12.55 0.24
CA ALA A 115 13.02 -13.77 0.94
C ALA A 115 13.04 -13.67 2.48
N ARG A 116 13.76 -12.70 3.06
CA ARG A 116 13.85 -12.50 4.53
C ARG A 116 12.84 -11.49 5.08
N LEU A 117 12.19 -10.71 4.21
CA LEU A 117 11.24 -9.68 4.63
C LEU A 117 9.84 -10.25 4.96
N TRP A 118 9.57 -11.48 4.52
CA TRP A 118 8.23 -12.10 4.56
C TRP A 118 8.14 -13.36 5.42
N ASN A 119 9.25 -13.77 6.05
CA ASN A 119 9.33 -14.91 6.99
C ASN A 119 9.41 -14.42 8.44
#